data_AF-A0A3D4V2E0-F1
#
_entry.id   AF-A0A3D4V2E0-F1
#
_cell.length_a   1.000
_cell.length_b   1.000
_cell.length_c   1.000
_cell.angle_alpha   90.00
_cell.angle_beta   90.00
_cell.angle_gamma   90.00
#
_symmetry.space_group_name_H-M   'P 1'
#
loop_
_entity.id
_entity.type
_entity.pdbx_description
1 polymer ?
#
loop_
_entity_poly.entity_id
_entity_poly.type
_entity_poly.pdbx_seq_one_letter_code
_entity_poly.pdbx_strand_id
1 'polypeptide(L)'
;MSNSEKSIILTPSRKNYFWGYLIGVLLIPLFIGVAVIWFVNKKRNSIRYQITDTSITKIEEETKTELELVNILETSFSQTSFQKLLGIGTIRLKANVSEVVLDGIEQPASLLNKIDTAIAYQKERFKASEKVKPQKPTHDPGTLEKLDYLTGLWQQGLINDEDYDQERKKFS
;
A
#
# COMPACT_ATOMS: atom_id res chain seq x y z
N MET A 1 -1.85 17.21 7.03
CA MET A 1 -0.37 17.20 7.00
C MET A 1 0.05 16.13 6.00
N SER A 2 0.63 16.52 4.87
CA SER A 2 1.08 15.59 3.82
C SER A 2 2.36 14.90 4.32
N ASN A 3 2.23 13.66 4.80
CA ASN A 3 3.39 12.78 4.87
C ASN A 3 3.78 12.52 3.42
N SER A 4 4.96 13.00 3.02
CA SER A 4 5.59 12.61 1.77
C SER A 4 5.84 11.10 1.84
N GLU A 5 4.87 10.29 1.42
CA GLU A 5 5.03 8.84 1.29
C GLU A 5 6.32 8.58 0.51
N LYS A 6 7.24 7.85 1.12
CA LYS A 6 8.49 7.47 0.43
C LYS A 6 8.09 6.52 -0.68
N SER A 7 8.08 7.02 -1.91
CA SER A 7 7.81 6.22 -3.10
C SER A 7 9.12 5.88 -3.79
N ILE A 8 9.28 4.61 -4.13
CA ILE A 8 10.39 4.12 -4.94
C ILE A 8 9.84 3.81 -6.31
N ILE A 9 10.36 4.51 -7.32
CA ILE A 9 10.04 4.24 -8.72
C ILE A 9 11.08 3.28 -9.26
N LEU A 10 10.63 2.11 -9.71
CA LEU A 10 11.44 1.08 -10.34
C LEU A 10 11.06 0.98 -11.80
N THR A 11 12.08 0.77 -12.64
CA THR A 11 11.91 0.47 -14.06
C THR A 11 12.45 -0.92 -14.35
N PRO A 12 11.89 -1.63 -15.34
CA PRO A 12 12.46 -2.90 -15.78
C PRO A 12 13.95 -2.76 -16.13
N SER A 13 14.75 -3.73 -15.68
CA SER A 13 16.17 -3.81 -16.02
C SER A 13 16.34 -3.97 -17.53
N ARG A 14 17.37 -3.32 -18.09
CA ARG A 14 17.76 -3.51 -19.50
C ARG A 14 18.10 -4.97 -19.80
N LYS A 15 18.61 -5.69 -18.80
CA LYS A 15 18.97 -7.12 -18.88
C LYS A 15 17.77 -7.99 -19.24
N ASN A 16 16.55 -7.60 -18.84
CA ASN A 16 15.33 -8.33 -19.20
C ASN A 16 15.09 -8.37 -20.71
N TYR A 17 15.58 -7.37 -21.43
CA TYR A 17 15.44 -7.25 -22.88
C TYR A 17 16.69 -7.69 -23.64
N PHE A 18 17.60 -8.45 -23.00
CA PHE A 18 18.85 -8.90 -23.61
C PHE A 18 18.65 -9.53 -24.99
N TRP A 19 17.69 -10.46 -25.13
CA TRP A 19 17.39 -11.10 -26.41
C TRP A 19 16.89 -10.10 -27.46
N GLY A 20 16.09 -9.11 -27.05
CA GLY A 20 15.62 -8.06 -27.95
C GLY A 20 16.76 -7.21 -28.49
N TYR A 21 17.73 -6.86 -27.63
CA TYR A 21 18.94 -6.15 -28.06
C TYR A 21 19.85 -7.03 -28.91
N LEU A 22 20.03 -8.30 -28.57
CA LEU A 22 20.87 -9.24 -29.32
C LEU A 22 20.34 -9.45 -30.74
N ILE A 23 19.04 -9.73 -30.88
CA ILE A 23 18.37 -9.86 -32.18
C ILE A 23 18.43 -8.54 -32.94
N GLY A 24 18.21 -7.43 -32.24
CA GLY A 24 18.35 -6.09 -32.82
C GLY A 24 19.73 -5.86 -33.42
N VAL A 25 20.81 -6.19 -32.71
CA VAL A 25 22.19 -6.06 -33.19
C VAL A 25 22.47 -6.99 -34.37
N LEU A 26 22.03 -8.25 -34.30
CA LEU A 26 22.20 -9.22 -35.37
C LEU A 26 21.54 -8.77 -36.69
N LEU A 27 20.40 -8.07 -36.59
CA LEU A 27 19.64 -7.57 -37.72
C LEU A 27 20.07 -6.17 -38.18
N ILE A 28 21.09 -5.55 -37.58
CA ILE A 28 21.61 -4.24 -38.01
C ILE A 28 21.99 -4.22 -39.51
N PRO A 29 22.69 -5.23 -40.06
CA PRO A 29 23.07 -5.24 -41.48
C PRO A 29 21.87 -5.18 -42.44
N LEU A 30 20.69 -5.62 -41.99
CA LEU A 30 19.45 -5.60 -42.75
C LEU A 30 18.67 -4.27 -42.59
N PHE A 31 19.25 -3.25 -41.94
CA PHE A 31 18.60 -1.99 -41.52
C PHE A 31 17.38 -2.14 -40.58
N ILE A 32 16.80 -3.34 -40.49
CA ILE A 32 15.67 -3.69 -39.61
C ILE A 32 16.11 -3.69 -38.13
N GLY A 33 17.37 -3.98 -37.84
CA GLY A 33 17.89 -4.04 -36.47
C GLY A 33 17.71 -2.76 -35.66
N VAL A 34 17.83 -1.60 -36.31
CA VAL A 34 17.62 -0.29 -35.66
C VAL A 34 16.17 -0.13 -35.21
N ALA A 35 15.21 -0.55 -36.03
CA ALA A 35 13.78 -0.49 -35.70
C ALA A 35 13.44 -1.40 -34.50
N VAL A 36 14.03 -2.61 -34.45
CA VAL A 36 13.85 -3.54 -33.33
C VAL A 36 14.38 -2.95 -32.03
N ILE A 37 15.60 -2.40 -32.04
CA ILE A 37 16.20 -1.77 -30.85
C ILE A 37 15.34 -0.60 -30.37
N TRP A 38 14.86 0.22 -31.31
CA TRP A 38 14.00 1.35 -30.99
C TRP A 38 12.69 0.89 -30.33
N PHE A 39 12.04 -0.15 -30.86
CA PHE A 39 10.80 -0.70 -30.30
C PHE A 39 11.00 -1.28 -28.90
N VAL A 40 12.09 -2.02 -28.69
CA VAL A 40 12.46 -2.56 -27.36
C VAL A 40 12.68 -1.44 -26.34
N ASN A 41 13.37 -0.38 -26.73
CA ASN A 41 13.62 0.74 -25.84
C ASN A 41 12.33 1.52 -25.53
N LYS A 42 11.44 1.69 -26.52
CA LYS A 42 10.13 2.31 -26.33
C LYS A 42 9.30 1.51 -25.32
N LYS A 43 9.21 0.18 -25.49
CA LYS A 43 8.49 -0.71 -24.59
C LYS A 43 9.07 -0.72 -23.17
N ARG A 44 10.40 -0.65 -23.02
CA ARG A 44 11.02 -0.57 -21.69
C ARG A 44 10.63 0.72 -20.97
N ASN A 45 10.61 1.85 -21.68
CA ASN A 45 10.35 3.15 -21.08
C ASN A 45 8.87 3.41 -20.77
N SER A 46 7.96 2.62 -21.34
CA SER A 46 6.52 2.70 -21.06
C SER A 46 6.09 1.99 -19.78
N ILE A 47 6.94 1.14 -19.20
CA ILE A 47 6.64 0.39 -17.99
C ILE A 47 7.33 1.04 -16.79
N ARG A 48 6.53 1.38 -15.77
CA ARG A 48 7.01 1.92 -14.49
C ARG A 48 6.30 1.22 -13.34
N TYR A 49 7.07 0.88 -12.32
CA TYR A 49 6.55 0.33 -11.08
C TYR A 49 6.77 1.36 -9.98
N GLN A 50 5.71 1.70 -9.25
CA GLN A 50 5.78 2.60 -8.11
C GLN A 50 5.44 1.81 -6.87
N ILE A 51 6.37 1.75 -5.92
CA ILE A 51 6.19 1.07 -4.64
C ILE A 51 6.14 2.16 -3.56
N THR A 52 5.04 2.22 -2.82
CA THR A 52 4.90 3.08 -1.63
C THR A 52 4.85 2.21 -0.38
N ASP A 53 4.77 2.84 0.79
CA ASP A 53 4.59 2.14 2.06
C ASP A 53 3.22 1.41 2.16
N THR A 54 2.27 1.76 1.27
CA THR A 54 0.86 1.37 1.35
C THR A 54 0.34 0.65 0.13
N SER A 55 0.88 0.94 -1.06
CA SER A 55 0.44 0.35 -2.33
C SER A 55 1.60 0.09 -3.29
N ILE A 56 1.35 -0.82 -4.23
CA ILE A 56 2.21 -1.11 -5.38
C ILE A 56 1.40 -0.83 -6.63
N THR A 57 1.90 0.08 -7.46
CA THR A 57 1.28 0.45 -8.72
C THR A 57 2.16 0.02 -9.88
N LYS A 58 1.57 -0.69 -10.85
CA LYS A 58 2.13 -0.89 -12.19
C LYS A 58 1.48 0.11 -13.14
N ILE A 59 2.32 0.87 -13.84
CA ILE A 59 1.92 1.79 -14.91
C ILE A 59 2.51 1.22 -16.20
N GLU A 60 1.66 0.86 -17.15
CA GLU A 60 2.05 0.33 -18.46
C GLU A 60 1.24 1.05 -19.54
N GLU A 61 1.91 1.92 -20.29
CA GLU A 61 1.32 2.76 -21.35
C GLU A 61 0.10 3.56 -20.85
N GLU A 62 -1.11 3.04 -21.05
CA GLU A 62 -2.38 3.67 -20.65
C GLU A 62 -3.07 2.98 -19.47
N THR A 63 -2.53 1.84 -19.02
CA THR A 63 -3.09 1.04 -17.93
C THR A 63 -2.37 1.32 -16.62
N LYS A 64 -3.15 1.63 -15.58
CA LYS A 64 -2.67 1.75 -14.20
C LYS A 64 -3.32 0.67 -13.36
N THR A 65 -2.53 -0.28 -12.87
CA THR A 65 -2.99 -1.31 -11.94
C THR A 65 -2.38 -1.03 -10.57
N GLU A 66 -3.24 -0.70 -9.61
CA GLU A 66 -2.83 -0.41 -8.24
C GLU A 66 -3.28 -1.55 -7.32
N LEU A 67 -2.39 -1.95 -6.40
CA LEU A 67 -2.65 -2.99 -5.43
C LEU A 67 -2.17 -2.55 -4.05
N GLU A 68 -3.10 -2.46 -3.10
CA GLU A 68 -2.78 -2.15 -1.71
C GLU A 68 -2.12 -3.35 -1.02
N LEU A 69 -1.06 -3.09 -0.25
CA LEU A 69 -0.28 -4.14 0.44
C LEU A 69 -1.13 -4.97 1.41
N VAL A 70 -2.15 -4.37 2.04
CA VAL A 70 -3.05 -5.04 2.99
C VAL A 70 -3.89 -6.13 2.33
N ASN A 71 -4.20 -5.97 1.04
CA ASN A 71 -5.02 -6.88 0.26
C ASN A 71 -4.21 -8.04 -0.37
N ILE A 72 -2.89 -7.98 -0.28
CA ILE A 72 -2.01 -9.02 -0.83
C ILE A 72 -2.13 -10.30 0.02
N LEU A 73 -2.47 -11.40 -0.63
CA LEU A 73 -2.61 -12.72 -0.02
C LEU A 73 -1.32 -13.52 -0.16
N GLU A 74 -0.75 -13.50 -1.35
CA GLU A 74 0.38 -14.32 -1.72
C GLU A 74 1.37 -13.50 -2.54
N THR A 75 2.65 -13.68 -2.20
CA THR A 75 3.77 -13.09 -2.90
C THR A 75 4.65 -14.23 -3.39
N SER A 76 5.01 -14.19 -4.66
CA SER A 76 5.90 -15.20 -5.25
C SER A 76 6.87 -14.54 -6.21
N PHE A 77 8.01 -15.17 -6.42
CA PHE A 77 8.91 -14.78 -7.49
C PHE A 77 9.18 -15.97 -8.41
N SER A 78 9.31 -15.70 -9.69
CA SER A 78 9.66 -16.68 -10.71
C SER A 78 10.88 -16.19 -11.48
N GLN A 79 11.83 -17.09 -11.69
CA GLN A 79 13.04 -16.83 -12.47
C GLN A 79 13.31 -17.99 -13.42
N THR A 80 13.47 -17.69 -14.70
CA THR A 80 14.05 -18.64 -15.66
C THR A 80 15.55 -18.80 -15.41
N SER A 81 16.17 -19.92 -15.82
CA SER A 81 17.62 -20.15 -15.67
C SER A 81 18.49 -18.99 -16.21
N PHE A 82 18.08 -18.40 -17.34
CA PHE A 82 18.75 -17.22 -17.91
C PHE A 82 18.56 -15.95 -17.07
N GLN A 83 17.35 -15.74 -16.54
CA GLN A 83 17.06 -14.62 -15.65
C GLN A 83 17.88 -14.72 -14.35
N LYS A 84 18.03 -15.94 -13.82
CA LYS A 84 18.89 -16.25 -12.67
C LYS A 84 20.35 -15.87 -12.95
N LEU A 85 20.87 -16.20 -14.13
CA LEU A 85 22.22 -15.82 -14.56
C LEU A 85 22.40 -14.29 -14.64
N LEU A 86 21.39 -13.59 -15.12
CA LEU A 86 21.40 -12.12 -15.24
C LEU A 86 21.07 -11.37 -13.94
N GLY A 87 20.69 -12.10 -12.88
CA GLY A 87 20.28 -11.53 -11.59
C GLY A 87 18.95 -10.76 -11.65
N ILE A 88 18.09 -11.09 -12.61
CA ILE A 88 16.76 -10.49 -12.79
C ILE A 88 15.66 -11.52 -12.53
N GLY A 89 14.42 -11.08 -12.36
CA GLY A 89 13.27 -11.98 -12.32
C GLY A 89 11.94 -11.25 -12.32
N THR A 90 10.89 -12.05 -12.17
CA THR A 90 9.51 -11.58 -12.11
C THR A 90 8.96 -11.81 -10.70
N ILE A 91 8.32 -10.80 -10.14
CA ILE A 91 7.61 -10.89 -8.85
C ILE A 91 6.11 -10.84 -9.15
N ARG A 92 5.34 -11.75 -8.57
CA ARG A 92 3.88 -11.75 -8.65
C ARG A 92 3.29 -11.52 -7.28
N LEU A 93 2.35 -10.58 -7.25
CA LEU A 93 1.62 -10.17 -6.06
C LEU A 93 0.15 -10.46 -6.32
N LYS A 94 -0.41 -11.42 -5.59
CA LYS A 94 -1.78 -11.88 -5.78
C LYS A 94 -2.65 -11.39 -4.64
N ALA A 95 -3.76 -10.76 -5.00
CA ALA A 95 -4.84 -10.39 -4.09
C ALA A 95 -6.14 -11.11 -4.46
N ASN A 96 -7.20 -10.87 -3.70
CA ASN A 96 -8.50 -11.52 -3.91
C ASN A 96 -9.09 -11.26 -5.31
N VAL A 97 -8.96 -10.03 -5.81
CA VAL A 97 -9.62 -9.57 -7.04
C VAL A 97 -8.65 -9.03 -8.09
N SER A 98 -7.36 -8.95 -7.78
CA SER A 98 -6.35 -8.41 -8.68
C SER A 98 -5.00 -9.08 -8.50
N GLU A 99 -4.20 -9.05 -9.55
CA GLU A 99 -2.81 -9.52 -9.56
C GLU A 99 -1.93 -8.43 -10.17
N VAL A 100 -0.77 -8.20 -9.55
CA VAL A 100 0.26 -7.31 -10.09
C VAL A 100 1.52 -8.11 -10.35
N VAL A 101 2.00 -8.04 -11.59
CA VAL A 101 3.22 -8.72 -12.06
C VAL A 101 4.29 -7.66 -12.33
N LEU A 102 5.40 -7.75 -11.60
CA LEU A 102 6.57 -6.89 -11.72
C LEU A 102 7.66 -7.65 -12.49
N ASP A 103 7.88 -7.29 -13.74
CA ASP A 103 8.80 -7.99 -14.66
C ASP A 103 10.16 -7.29 -14.75
N GLY A 104 11.20 -8.11 -14.89
CA GLY A 104 12.56 -7.61 -15.13
C GLY A 104 13.15 -6.86 -13.94
N ILE A 105 12.74 -7.22 -12.72
CA ILE A 105 13.24 -6.62 -11.48
C ILE A 105 14.64 -7.16 -11.18
N GLU A 106 15.57 -6.27 -10.83
CA GLU A 106 16.90 -6.65 -10.38
C GLU A 106 16.84 -7.16 -8.93
N GLN A 107 17.56 -8.26 -8.65
CA GLN A 107 17.59 -8.89 -7.33
C GLN A 107 16.19 -9.15 -6.73
N PRO A 108 15.32 -9.91 -7.43
CA PRO A 108 13.92 -10.05 -7.06
C PRO A 108 13.71 -10.63 -5.66
N ALA A 109 14.58 -11.52 -5.20
CA ALA A 109 14.50 -12.10 -3.85
C ALA A 109 14.69 -11.04 -2.74
N SER A 110 15.64 -10.11 -2.92
CA SER A 110 15.86 -9.04 -1.93
C SER A 110 14.67 -8.08 -1.89
N LEU A 111 14.10 -7.79 -3.06
CA LEU A 111 12.94 -6.90 -3.16
C LEU A 111 11.68 -7.55 -2.58
N LEU A 112 11.47 -8.85 -2.84
CA LEU A 112 10.38 -9.63 -2.28
C LEU A 112 10.42 -9.61 -0.75
N ASN A 113 11.56 -9.89 -0.13
CA ASN A 113 11.70 -9.84 1.33
C ASN A 113 11.31 -8.47 1.92
N LYS A 114 11.65 -7.37 1.22
CA LYS A 114 11.26 -6.01 1.63
C LYS A 114 9.75 -5.81 1.52
N ILE A 115 9.14 -6.27 0.42
CA ILE A 115 7.69 -6.23 0.22
C ILE A 115 6.97 -7.06 1.30
N ASP A 116 7.43 -8.28 1.58
CA ASP A 116 6.83 -9.14 2.59
C ASP A 116 6.89 -8.52 3.99
N THR A 117 8.01 -7.88 4.32
CA THR A 117 8.17 -7.13 5.58
C THR A 117 7.18 -5.96 5.64
N ALA A 118 7.03 -5.20 4.55
CA ALA A 118 6.08 -4.10 4.48
C ALA A 118 4.63 -4.57 4.58
N ILE A 119 4.28 -5.69 3.94
CA ILE A 119 2.95 -6.31 4.01
C ILE A 119 2.65 -6.74 5.45
N ALA A 120 3.59 -7.42 6.11
CA ALA A 120 3.42 -7.87 7.49
C ALA A 120 3.17 -6.67 8.42
N TYR A 121 3.99 -5.63 8.29
CA TYR A 121 3.85 -4.41 9.07
C TYR A 121 2.51 -3.70 8.84
N GLN A 122 2.06 -3.58 7.59
CA GLN A 122 0.80 -2.92 7.28
C GLN A 122 -0.41 -3.74 7.81
N LYS A 123 -0.37 -5.06 7.68
CA LYS A 123 -1.40 -5.96 8.25
C LYS A 123 -1.46 -5.86 9.77
N GLU A 124 -0.32 -5.76 10.45
CA GLU A 124 -0.27 -5.56 11.90
C GLU A 124 -0.89 -4.21 12.30
N ARG A 125 -0.55 -3.13 11.59
CA ARG A 125 -1.15 -1.81 11.84
C ARG A 125 -2.66 -1.83 11.63
N PHE A 126 -3.14 -2.47 10.56
CA PHE A 126 -4.57 -2.58 10.28
C PHE A 126 -5.30 -3.33 11.41
N LYS A 127 -4.75 -4.46 11.87
CA LYS A 127 -5.29 -5.21 13.01
C LYS A 127 -5.25 -4.41 14.31
N ALA A 128 -4.20 -3.62 14.53
CA ALA A 128 -4.10 -2.75 15.70
C ALA A 128 -5.15 -1.65 15.69
N SER A 129 -5.39 -1.00 14.54
CA SER A 129 -6.47 -0.01 14.40
C SER A 129 -7.86 -0.61 14.59
N GLU A 130 -8.09 -1.86 14.15
CA GLU A 130 -9.37 -2.54 14.32
C GLU A 130 -9.64 -2.91 15.79
N LYS A 131 -8.58 -3.19 16.56
CA LYS A 131 -8.67 -3.45 18.01
C LYS A 131 -8.95 -2.18 18.81
N VAL A 132 -8.57 -1.00 18.32
CA VAL A 132 -8.96 0.29 18.91
C VAL A 132 -10.37 0.64 18.42
N LYS A 133 -11.36 -0.18 18.78
CA LYS A 133 -12.76 0.24 18.63
C LYS A 133 -12.96 1.51 19.48
N PRO A 134 -13.65 2.55 18.96
CA PRO A 134 -14.03 3.68 19.80
C PRO A 134 -14.76 3.11 21.02
N GLN A 135 -14.26 3.42 22.22
CA GLN A 135 -14.97 3.05 23.43
C GLN A 135 -16.38 3.60 23.28
N LYS A 136 -17.39 2.73 23.42
CA LYS A 136 -18.78 3.22 23.50
C LYS A 136 -18.77 4.29 24.58
N PRO A 137 -19.25 5.51 24.30
CA PRO A 137 -19.31 6.53 25.33
C PRO A 137 -20.02 5.92 26.54
N THR A 138 -19.36 5.97 27.70
CA THR A 138 -19.87 5.34 28.94
C THR A 138 -21.20 5.96 29.36
N HIS A 139 -21.57 7.11 28.78
CA HIS A 139 -22.76 7.88 29.10
C HIS A 139 -23.56 8.18 27.85
N ASP A 140 -24.89 8.16 27.99
CA ASP A 140 -25.81 8.54 26.92
C ASP A 140 -25.59 10.00 26.45
N PRO A 141 -25.92 10.32 25.19
CA PRO A 141 -25.85 11.69 24.71
C PRO A 141 -26.72 12.63 25.55
N GLY A 142 -26.15 13.74 26.02
CA GLY A 142 -26.83 14.74 26.84
C GLY A 142 -26.77 14.51 28.36
N THR A 143 -26.17 13.42 28.85
CA THR A 143 -26.02 13.19 30.29
C THR A 143 -25.03 14.16 30.94
N LEU A 144 -23.96 14.53 30.23
CA LEU A 144 -22.98 15.52 30.70
C LEU A 144 -23.58 16.94 30.78
N GLU A 145 -24.36 17.36 29.78
CA GLU A 145 -25.06 18.65 29.81
C GLU A 145 -26.06 18.74 30.97
N LYS A 146 -26.76 17.63 31.29
CA LYS A 146 -27.68 17.56 32.43
C LYS A 146 -26.95 17.63 33.77
N LEU A 147 -25.79 16.98 33.89
CA LEU A 147 -24.95 17.06 35.09
C LEU A 147 -24.38 18.47 35.29
N ASP A 148 -23.96 19.15 34.22
CA ASP A 148 -23.50 20.54 34.26
C ASP A 148 -24.63 21.49 34.66
N TYR A 149 -25.83 21.31 34.10
CA TYR A 149 -27.02 22.08 34.47
C TYR A 149 -27.39 21.92 35.95
N LEU A 150 -27.42 20.67 36.44
CA LEU A 150 -27.69 20.37 37.86
C LEU A 150 -26.65 20.99 38.79
N THR A 151 -25.38 20.93 38.40
CA THR A 151 -24.29 21.54 39.16
C THR A 151 -24.44 23.07 39.19
N GLY A 152 -24.90 23.70 38.11
CA GLY A 152 -25.20 25.13 38.05
C GLY A 152 -26.34 25.54 38.98
N LEU A 153 -27.43 24.78 39.02
CA LEU A 153 -28.55 25.03 39.94
C LEU A 153 -28.10 24.93 41.41
N TRP A 154 -27.27 23.95 41.73
CA TRP A 154 -26.73 23.75 43.07
C TRP A 154 -25.81 24.91 43.48
N GLN A 155 -24.87 25.32 42.63
CA GLN A 155 -23.96 26.44 42.91
C GLN A 155 -24.68 27.78 43.12
N GLN A 156 -25.82 27.98 42.46
CA GLN A 156 -26.68 29.16 42.63
C GLN A 156 -27.57 29.08 43.88
N GLY A 157 -27.58 27.95 44.60
CA GLY A 157 -28.45 27.71 45.75
C GLY A 157 -29.91 27.54 45.39
N LEU A 158 -30.22 27.17 44.14
CA LEU A 158 -31.59 26.96 43.65
C LEU A 158 -32.13 25.56 43.99
N ILE A 159 -31.24 24.62 44.32
CA ILE A 159 -31.57 23.29 44.81
C ILE A 159 -30.73 22.96 46.04
N ASN A 160 -31.26 22.13 46.92
CA ASN A 160 -30.57 21.70 48.14
C ASN A 160 -29.66 20.49 47.86
N ASP A 161 -28.73 20.23 48.78
CA ASP A 161 -27.77 19.11 48.69
C ASP A 161 -28.47 17.75 48.52
N GLU A 162 -29.60 17.54 49.19
CA GLU A 162 -30.39 16.30 49.08
C GLU A 162 -30.99 16.11 47.68
N ASP A 163 -31.53 17.16 47.08
CA ASP A 163 -32.13 17.12 45.74
C ASP A 163 -31.06 16.88 44.66
N TYR A 164 -29.89 17.52 44.82
CA TYR A 164 -28.75 17.32 43.93
C TYR A 164 -28.26 15.86 43.96
N ASP A 165 -28.08 15.29 45.16
CA ASP A 165 -27.63 13.91 45.30
C ASP A 165 -28.67 12.89 44.78
N GLN A 166 -29.96 13.19 44.93
CA GLN A 166 -31.03 12.33 44.42
C GLN A 166 -31.13 12.34 42.90
N GLU A 167 -30.94 13.50 42.25
CA GLU A 167 -30.96 13.59 40.80
C GLU A 167 -29.68 13.08 40.15
N ARG A 168 -28.51 13.38 40.72
CA ARG A 168 -27.22 12.88 40.22
C ARG A 168 -27.18 11.34 40.17
N LYS A 169 -27.78 10.66 41.16
CA LYS A 169 -27.90 9.19 41.19
C LYS A 169 -28.72 8.60 40.05
N LYS A 170 -29.57 9.38 39.38
CA LYS A 170 -30.35 8.93 38.20
C LYS A 170 -29.54 8.97 36.90
N PHE A 171 -28.39 9.65 36.90
CA PHE A 171 -27.53 9.86 35.73
C PHE A 171 -26.18 9.14 35.83
N SER A 172 -25.93 8.42 36.93
CA SER A 172 -24.77 7.55 37.15
C SER A 172 -25.08 6.11 36.78
#